data_AF-A0A135LSB6-F1
#
_entry.id   AF-A0A135LSB6-F1
#
_cell.length_a   1.000
_cell.length_b   1.000
_cell.length_c   1.000
_cell.angle_alpha   90.00
_cell.angle_beta   90.00
_cell.angle_gamma   90.00
#
_symmetry.space_group_name_H-M   'P 1'
#
loop_
_entity.id
_entity.type
_entity.pdbx_description
1 polymer ?
#
loop_
_entity_poly.entity_id
_entity_poly.type
_entity_poly.pdbx_seq_one_letter_code
_entity_poly.pdbx_strand_id
1 'polypeptide(L)'
;MLTTHWLPAARLNINQARKFSLLSTHASFPATMYRYQLARKATLYDVTQDETRHRKDAISVSNDGLVHAAILKSSPYSNGPIFMPNSRLMQQMLRFDFDRYQEEIGDGKSLLDPTVICVPRGTPIPPALVLWREGVSRFSLQPSSPMEIEKLNDVLSEFYEKSATVVGAEEWIEKHPYRESFADENEGGWMNA
;
A
#
# COMPACT_ATOMS: atom_id res chain seq x y z
N MET A 1 21.19 -15.89 -42.49
CA MET A 1 21.60 -14.91 -41.45
C MET A 1 20.34 -14.16 -41.04
N LEU A 2 19.79 -14.48 -39.87
CA LEU A 2 18.56 -13.89 -39.34
C LEU A 2 18.93 -12.68 -38.47
N THR A 3 18.56 -11.49 -38.91
CA THR A 3 18.66 -10.25 -38.12
C THR A 3 17.48 -10.15 -37.17
N THR A 4 17.72 -10.37 -35.88
CA THR A 4 16.78 -10.11 -34.79
C THR A 4 16.66 -8.60 -34.57
N HIS A 5 15.55 -8.02 -35.02
CA HIS A 5 15.15 -6.66 -34.63
C HIS A 5 14.63 -6.70 -33.19
N TRP A 6 15.46 -6.25 -32.25
CA TRP A 6 15.01 -5.89 -30.91
C TRP A 6 14.21 -4.59 -31.01
N LEU A 7 12.93 -4.62 -30.62
CA LEU A 7 12.19 -3.41 -30.32
C LEU A 7 12.84 -2.76 -29.08
N PRO A 8 13.17 -1.45 -29.10
CA PRO A 8 13.65 -0.78 -27.90
C PRO A 8 12.52 -0.84 -26.87
N ALA A 9 12.81 -1.38 -25.68
CA ALA A 9 11.95 -1.25 -24.52
C ALA A 9 11.63 0.26 -24.38
N ALA A 10 10.36 0.62 -24.52
CA ALA A 10 9.91 1.97 -24.30
C ALA A 10 10.34 2.35 -22.87
N ARG A 11 11.37 3.22 -22.76
CA ARG A 11 11.71 3.86 -21.50
C ARG A 11 10.48 4.65 -21.09
N LEU A 12 9.71 4.12 -20.14
CA LEU A 12 8.69 4.88 -19.43
C LEU A 12 9.37 6.16 -18.93
N ASN A 13 8.97 7.30 -19.49
CA ASN A 13 9.47 8.60 -19.08
C ASN A 13 8.88 8.92 -17.69
N ILE A 14 9.59 8.52 -16.64
CA ILE A 14 9.18 8.62 -15.23
C ILE A 14 8.95 10.08 -14.80
N ASN A 15 9.41 11.05 -15.60
CA ASN A 15 9.30 12.48 -15.33
C ASN A 15 7.98 13.14 -15.77
N GLN A 16 7.04 12.41 -16.42
CA GLN A 16 5.74 12.96 -16.82
C GLN A 16 4.53 12.42 -16.02
N ALA A 17 4.73 11.56 -15.04
CA ALA A 17 3.64 11.00 -14.25
C ALA A 17 3.94 10.97 -12.75
N ARG A 18 3.71 12.08 -12.05
CA ARG A 18 3.40 12.07 -10.61
C ARG A 18 2.27 13.07 -10.31
N LYS A 19 1.06 12.54 -10.17
CA LYS A 19 -0.19 13.25 -9.87
C LYS A 19 -0.81 12.73 -8.57
N PHE A 20 -0.02 12.63 -7.50
CA PHE A 20 -0.63 12.37 -6.19
C PHE A 20 -1.18 13.69 -5.65
N SER A 21 -2.48 13.71 -5.41
CA SER A 21 -3.22 14.85 -4.87
C SER A 21 -4.40 14.31 -4.09
N LEU A 22 -4.84 15.04 -3.07
CA LEU A 22 -6.03 14.67 -2.33
C LEU A 22 -7.24 14.77 -3.27
N LEU A 23 -7.85 13.63 -3.59
CA LEU A 23 -9.06 13.53 -4.40
C LEU A 23 -10.30 13.52 -3.52
N SER A 24 -10.26 12.79 -2.41
CA SER A 24 -11.38 12.69 -1.47
C SER A 24 -10.93 12.20 -0.10
N THR A 25 -11.72 12.53 0.91
CA THR A 25 -11.60 12.02 2.29
C THR A 25 -12.81 11.15 2.60
N HIS A 26 -12.62 10.04 3.31
CA HIS A 26 -13.68 9.08 3.58
C HIS A 26 -13.86 8.82 5.09
N ALA A 27 -15.11 8.71 5.53
CA ALA A 27 -15.47 8.34 6.90
C ALA A 27 -15.52 6.81 7.13
N SER A 28 -15.60 6.04 6.04
CA SER A 28 -15.51 4.58 6.03
C SER A 28 -14.82 4.11 4.74
N PHE A 29 -14.33 2.87 4.71
CA PHE A 29 -13.69 2.32 3.52
C PHE A 29 -14.69 2.24 2.34
N PRO A 30 -14.47 2.97 1.22
CA PRO A 30 -15.43 3.03 0.10
C PRO A 30 -15.46 1.76 -0.75
N ALA A 31 -14.51 0.86 -0.55
CA ALA A 31 -14.38 -0.43 -1.22
C ALA A 31 -13.73 -1.42 -0.26
N THR A 32 -13.80 -2.71 -0.56
CA THR A 32 -12.91 -3.68 0.09
C THR A 32 -11.49 -3.39 -0.37
N MET A 33 -10.58 -3.11 0.57
CA MET A 33 -9.21 -2.71 0.28
C MET A 33 -8.19 -3.65 0.87
N TYR A 34 -7.04 -3.68 0.22
CA TYR A 34 -5.97 -4.62 0.45
C TYR A 34 -4.65 -3.87 0.64
N ARG A 35 -3.82 -4.38 1.55
CA ARG A 35 -2.44 -3.94 1.77
C ARG A 35 -1.55 -5.15 1.92
N TYR A 36 -0.52 -5.25 1.10
CA TYR A 36 0.60 -6.17 1.34
C TYR A 36 1.51 -5.62 2.44
N GLN A 37 1.95 -6.46 3.37
CA GLN A 37 2.94 -6.13 4.38
C GLN A 37 3.69 -7.39 4.86
N LEU A 38 4.92 -7.23 5.35
CA LEU A 38 5.77 -8.35 5.77
C LEU A 38 5.47 -8.89 7.17
N ALA A 39 4.67 -8.19 7.97
CA ALA A 39 4.31 -8.59 9.33
C ALA A 39 2.80 -8.47 9.53
N ARG A 40 2.20 -9.14 10.53
CA ARG A 40 0.76 -9.03 10.81
C ARG A 40 0.37 -7.68 11.43
N LYS A 41 1.26 -7.11 12.24
CA LYS A 41 1.09 -5.79 12.87
C LYS A 41 1.66 -4.70 11.97
N ALA A 42 1.22 -3.46 12.17
CA ALA A 42 1.82 -2.33 11.49
C ALA A 42 3.26 -2.13 11.98
N THR A 43 4.18 -1.95 11.04
CA THR A 43 5.62 -1.79 11.27
C THR A 43 6.16 -0.61 10.47
N LEU A 44 5.41 0.49 10.43
CA LEU A 44 5.85 1.72 9.80
C LEU A 44 7.14 2.21 10.47
N TYR A 45 7.97 2.89 9.69
CA TYR A 45 9.25 3.40 10.16
C TYR A 45 9.62 4.72 9.48
N ASP A 46 10.46 5.50 10.14
CA ASP A 46 10.97 6.73 9.54
C ASP A 46 11.92 6.39 8.39
N VAL A 47 11.64 6.94 7.21
CA VAL A 47 12.41 6.73 5.97
C VAL A 47 13.90 7.06 6.14
N THR A 48 14.26 7.93 7.10
CA THR A 48 15.66 8.30 7.35
C THR A 48 16.45 7.23 8.11
N GLN A 49 15.78 6.26 8.74
CA GLN A 49 16.43 5.31 9.65
C GLN A 49 16.96 4.07 8.95
N ASP A 50 16.29 3.59 7.90
CA ASP A 50 16.62 2.27 7.33
C ASP A 50 16.14 2.10 5.87
N GLU A 51 17.06 2.16 4.92
CA GLU A 51 16.76 1.95 3.50
C GLU A 51 16.54 0.47 3.12
N THR A 52 16.90 -0.48 4.00
CA THR A 52 16.80 -1.93 3.74
C THR A 52 15.42 -2.49 4.06
N ARG A 53 14.63 -1.78 4.87
CA ARG A 53 13.26 -2.16 5.21
C ARG A 53 12.32 -2.07 4.03
N HIS A 54 11.16 -2.70 4.19
CA HIS A 54 10.12 -2.70 3.17
C HIS A 54 9.64 -1.28 2.87
N ARG A 55 10.09 -0.73 1.75
CA ARG A 55 9.88 0.69 1.37
C ARG A 55 8.44 1.20 1.44
N LYS A 56 7.43 0.33 1.34
CA LYS A 56 6.01 0.73 1.45
C LYS A 56 5.51 0.92 2.89
N ASP A 57 6.34 0.62 3.88
CA ASP A 57 6.15 0.95 5.29
C ASP A 57 6.91 2.23 5.71
N ALA A 58 7.73 2.79 4.82
CA ALA A 58 8.45 4.03 5.09
C ALA A 58 7.50 5.22 5.14
N ILE A 59 7.64 6.04 6.18
CA ILE A 59 6.94 7.31 6.37
C ILE A 59 7.95 8.41 6.73
N SER A 60 7.54 9.67 6.68
CA SER A 60 8.34 10.82 7.07
C SER A 60 7.95 11.32 8.46
N VAL A 61 8.92 11.35 9.37
CA VAL A 61 8.78 12.00 10.67
C VAL A 61 9.26 13.45 10.55
N SER A 62 8.44 14.39 11.04
CA SER A 62 8.77 15.82 11.01
C SER A 62 9.80 16.18 12.10
N ASN A 63 10.37 17.38 12.02
CA ASN A 63 11.39 17.87 12.98
C ASN A 63 10.88 17.95 14.42
N ASP A 64 9.57 17.98 14.63
CA ASP A 64 8.92 17.90 15.94
C ASP A 64 8.81 16.47 16.48
N GLY A 65 9.32 15.47 15.76
CA GLY A 65 9.26 14.06 16.14
C GLY A 65 7.91 13.41 15.84
N LEU A 66 7.00 14.09 15.15
CA LEU A 66 5.63 13.62 14.91
C LEU A 66 5.40 13.24 13.44
N VAL A 67 4.47 12.31 13.24
CA VAL A 67 3.92 11.96 11.94
C VAL A 67 2.70 12.84 11.67
N HIS A 68 2.79 13.66 10.62
CA HIS A 68 1.68 14.51 10.15
C HIS A 68 1.07 13.91 8.90
N ALA A 69 -0.25 13.93 8.73
CA ALA A 69 -0.85 13.51 7.47
C ALA A 69 -0.37 14.43 6.32
N ALA A 70 0.16 13.81 5.27
CA ALA A 70 0.72 14.54 4.13
C ALA A 70 0.69 13.72 2.83
N ILE A 71 0.55 14.45 1.73
CA ILE A 71 0.83 13.96 0.37
C ILE A 71 2.15 14.61 -0.05
N LEU A 72 3.18 13.80 -0.22
CA LEU A 72 4.55 14.27 -0.44
C LEU A 72 4.91 14.22 -1.92
N LYS A 73 5.76 15.17 -2.35
CA LYS A 73 6.23 15.27 -3.75
C LYS A 73 7.26 14.20 -4.11
N SER A 74 7.87 13.60 -3.10
CA SER A 74 8.88 12.55 -3.20
C SER A 74 8.50 11.35 -2.33
N SER A 75 9.18 10.22 -2.56
CA SER A 75 9.07 9.04 -1.70
C SER A 75 9.44 9.40 -0.26
N PRO A 76 8.66 8.98 0.76
CA PRO A 76 7.38 8.26 0.65
C PRO A 76 6.24 9.22 0.26
N TYR A 77 5.47 8.93 -0.79
CA TYR A 77 4.47 9.89 -1.32
C TYR A 77 3.28 10.18 -0.41
N SER A 78 3.14 9.41 0.66
CA SER A 78 2.01 9.45 1.60
C SER A 78 2.56 9.15 2.99
N ASN A 79 2.03 9.80 4.02
CA ASN A 79 2.51 9.61 5.39
C ASN A 79 1.72 8.57 6.18
N GLY A 80 1.36 7.48 5.51
CA GLY A 80 0.65 6.37 6.11
C GLY A 80 0.52 5.18 5.15
N PRO A 81 0.07 4.02 5.65
CA PRO A 81 -0.07 2.81 4.88
C PRO A 81 -1.03 3.00 3.69
N ILE A 82 -0.59 2.46 2.55
CA ILE A 82 -1.36 2.43 1.32
C ILE A 82 -2.27 1.21 1.30
N PHE A 83 -3.53 1.50 0.99
CA PHE A 83 -4.59 0.56 0.74
C PHE A 83 -5.14 0.77 -0.67
N MET A 84 -5.48 -0.32 -1.35
CA MET A 84 -6.02 -0.29 -2.69
C MET A 84 -7.08 -1.37 -2.84
N PRO A 85 -8.15 -1.17 -3.63
CA PRO A 85 -9.08 -2.25 -3.94
C PRO A 85 -8.39 -3.28 -4.86
N ASN A 86 -9.08 -4.38 -5.20
CA ASN A 86 -8.61 -5.41 -6.15
C ASN A 86 -8.52 -4.87 -7.61
N SER A 87 -7.68 -3.87 -7.79
CA SER A 87 -7.38 -3.18 -9.03
C SER A 87 -6.12 -3.77 -9.67
N ARG A 88 -5.94 -3.53 -10.97
CA ARG A 88 -4.76 -4.00 -11.71
C ARG A 88 -3.48 -3.47 -11.10
N LEU A 89 -3.42 -2.19 -10.75
CA LEU A 89 -2.24 -1.62 -10.10
C LEU A 89 -1.96 -2.27 -8.74
N MET A 90 -3.00 -2.50 -7.93
CA MET A 90 -2.85 -3.19 -6.65
C MET A 90 -2.25 -4.59 -6.82
N GLN A 91 -2.82 -5.38 -7.74
CA GLN A 91 -2.35 -6.74 -8.04
C GLN A 91 -0.91 -6.76 -8.56
N GLN A 92 -0.56 -5.86 -9.49
CA GLN A 92 0.80 -5.73 -9.99
C GLN A 92 1.77 -5.39 -8.86
N MET A 93 1.41 -4.41 -8.02
CA MET A 93 2.25 -3.95 -6.91
C MET A 93 2.45 -5.03 -5.84
N LEU A 94 1.42 -5.81 -5.53
CA LEU A 94 1.50 -6.89 -4.57
C LEU A 94 2.33 -8.06 -5.10
N ARG A 95 2.05 -8.50 -6.34
CA ARG A 95 2.78 -9.63 -6.95
C ARG A 95 4.26 -9.31 -7.12
N PHE A 96 4.58 -8.09 -7.54
CA PHE A 96 5.97 -7.63 -7.59
C PHE A 96 6.68 -7.68 -6.23
N ASP A 97 6.00 -7.29 -5.14
CA ASP A 97 6.60 -7.40 -3.80
C ASP A 97 6.73 -8.85 -3.34
N PHE A 98 5.75 -9.70 -3.68
CA PHE A 98 5.79 -11.11 -3.34
C PHE A 98 6.91 -11.84 -4.09
N ASP A 99 7.09 -11.59 -5.39
CA ASP A 99 8.18 -12.14 -6.20
C ASP A 99 9.55 -11.73 -5.60
N ARG A 100 9.71 -10.46 -5.23
CA ARG A 100 10.93 -9.97 -4.55
C ARG A 100 11.17 -10.66 -3.21
N TYR A 101 10.12 -10.87 -2.43
CA TYR A 101 10.21 -11.63 -1.19
C TYR A 101 10.66 -13.09 -1.45
N GLN A 102 10.17 -13.74 -2.49
CA GLN A 102 10.58 -15.10 -2.86
C GLN A 102 12.07 -15.15 -3.26
N GLU A 103 12.58 -14.14 -3.96
CA GLU A 103 14.01 -13.99 -4.24
C GLU A 103 14.83 -13.82 -2.95
N GLU A 104 14.37 -12.97 -2.03
CA GLU A 104 15.03 -12.76 -0.73
C GLU A 104 15.07 -14.05 0.11
N ILE A 105 14.01 -14.86 0.10
CA ILE A 105 14.01 -16.18 0.74
C ILE A 105 15.01 -17.13 0.06
N GLY A 106 15.04 -17.16 -1.28
CA GLY A 106 15.99 -17.99 -2.02
C GLY A 106 17.46 -17.68 -1.68
N ASP A 107 17.73 -16.40 -1.41
CA ASP A 107 19.03 -15.90 -0.97
C ASP A 107 19.29 -16.05 0.55
N GLY A 108 18.33 -16.57 1.33
CA GLY A 108 18.42 -16.70 2.78
C GLY A 108 18.35 -15.38 3.56
N LYS A 109 17.78 -14.33 2.95
CA LYS A 109 17.74 -12.95 3.49
C LYS A 109 16.46 -12.61 4.25
N SER A 110 15.37 -13.36 4.05
CA SER A 110 14.09 -13.12 4.72
C SER A 110 13.58 -14.34 5.46
N LEU A 111 13.03 -14.11 6.65
CA LEU A 111 12.35 -15.11 7.49
C LEU A 111 10.90 -14.71 7.80
N LEU A 112 10.43 -13.61 7.21
CA LEU A 112 9.09 -13.08 7.45
C LEU A 112 8.08 -13.79 6.56
N ASP A 113 6.83 -13.90 7.01
CA ASP A 113 5.75 -14.45 6.19
C ASP A 113 4.81 -13.31 5.77
N PRO A 114 4.84 -12.88 4.50
CA PRO A 114 4.08 -11.72 4.06
C PRO A 114 2.58 -12.00 4.09
N THR A 115 1.84 -10.97 4.47
CA THR A 115 0.40 -11.02 4.61
C THR A 115 -0.29 -9.93 3.82
N VAL A 116 -1.56 -10.15 3.55
CA VAL A 116 -2.47 -9.17 2.97
C VAL A 116 -3.51 -8.81 4.01
N ILE A 117 -3.54 -7.53 4.38
CA ILE A 117 -4.57 -6.94 5.23
C ILE A 117 -5.76 -6.62 4.34
N CYS A 118 -6.88 -7.29 4.60
CA CYS A 118 -8.14 -7.15 3.88
C CYS A 118 -9.12 -6.37 4.76
N VAL A 119 -9.41 -5.13 4.40
CA VAL A 119 -10.39 -4.30 5.11
C VAL A 119 -11.68 -4.26 4.29
N PRO A 120 -12.82 -4.75 4.83
CA PRO A 120 -14.09 -4.74 4.11
C PRO A 120 -14.60 -3.33 3.77
N ARG A 121 -15.38 -3.23 2.67
CA ARG A 121 -16.16 -2.03 2.38
C ARG A 121 -17.09 -1.68 3.54
N GLY A 122 -17.22 -0.39 3.82
CA GLY A 122 -18.10 0.13 4.87
C GLY A 122 -17.49 0.11 6.26
N THR A 123 -16.29 -0.48 6.44
CA THR A 123 -15.56 -0.43 7.70
C THR A 123 -15.32 1.03 8.12
N PRO A 124 -15.79 1.47 9.30
CA PRO A 124 -15.58 2.83 9.79
C PRO A 124 -14.09 3.13 10.00
N ILE A 125 -13.69 4.37 9.69
CA ILE A 125 -12.33 4.83 10.00
C ILE A 125 -12.25 5.19 11.49
N PRO A 126 -11.26 4.69 12.25
CA PRO A 126 -11.05 5.10 13.63
C PRO A 126 -10.84 6.61 13.74
N PRO A 127 -11.34 7.30 14.79
CA PRO A 127 -11.20 8.75 14.92
C PRO A 127 -9.75 9.26 14.91
N ALA A 128 -8.79 8.41 15.29
CA ALA A 128 -7.36 8.72 15.27
C ALA A 128 -6.77 8.72 13.86
N LEU A 129 -7.48 8.23 12.85
CA LEU A 129 -7.01 8.06 11.47
C LEU A 129 -7.88 8.83 10.47
N VAL A 130 -7.33 9.06 9.29
CA VAL A 130 -8.03 9.62 8.13
C VAL A 130 -7.69 8.81 6.89
N LEU A 131 -8.69 8.48 6.08
CA LEU A 131 -8.49 7.79 4.80
C LEU A 131 -8.58 8.79 3.65
N TRP A 132 -7.44 9.04 3.01
CA TRP A 132 -7.34 9.90 1.83
C TRP A 132 -7.25 9.08 0.56
N ARG A 133 -8.03 9.44 -0.45
CA ARG A 133 -7.83 8.98 -1.82
C ARG A 133 -6.83 9.90 -2.48
N GLU A 134 -5.68 9.35 -2.85
CA GLU A 134 -4.55 10.15 -3.36
C GLU A 134 -4.25 9.86 -4.83
N GLY A 135 -4.99 8.92 -5.43
CA GLY A 135 -4.93 8.56 -6.83
C GLY A 135 -6.17 7.76 -7.23
N VAL A 136 -6.18 7.25 -8.46
CA VAL A 136 -7.39 6.63 -9.03
C VAL A 136 -7.90 5.46 -8.17
N SER A 137 -7.04 4.50 -7.85
CA SER A 137 -7.34 3.33 -7.01
C SER A 137 -6.46 3.27 -5.74
N ARG A 138 -5.87 4.41 -5.33
CA ARG A 138 -4.86 4.49 -4.26
C ARG A 138 -5.36 5.31 -3.09
N PHE A 139 -5.33 4.70 -1.91
CA PHE A 139 -5.74 5.33 -0.67
C PHE A 139 -4.61 5.23 0.36
N SER A 140 -4.45 6.25 1.18
CA SER A 140 -3.55 6.23 2.33
C SER A 140 -4.36 6.37 3.62
N LEU A 141 -4.12 5.50 4.58
CA LEU A 141 -4.68 5.62 5.92
C LEU A 141 -3.64 6.32 6.80
N GLN A 142 -3.88 7.58 7.15
CA GLN A 142 -2.92 8.48 7.79
C GLN A 142 -3.39 8.89 9.19
N PRO A 143 -2.53 9.44 10.06
CA PRO A 143 -2.98 10.02 11.33
C PRO A 143 -3.92 11.22 11.09
N SER A 144 -5.06 11.27 11.79
CA SER A 144 -5.98 12.43 11.72
C SER A 144 -5.44 13.68 12.42
N SER A 145 -4.56 13.48 13.40
CA SER A 145 -3.85 14.49 14.16
C SER A 145 -2.41 14.03 14.38
N PRO A 146 -1.42 14.95 14.48
CA PRO A 146 -0.02 14.56 14.65
C PRO A 146 0.20 13.62 15.84
N MET A 147 0.98 12.56 15.64
CA MET A 147 1.30 11.57 16.68
C MET A 147 2.66 10.91 16.45
N GLU A 148 3.21 10.31 17.50
CA GLU A 148 4.43 9.49 17.41
C GLU A 148 4.23 8.26 16.52
N ILE A 149 5.30 7.79 15.89
CA ILE A 149 5.25 6.67 14.94
C ILE A 149 4.87 5.35 15.63
N GLU A 150 5.34 5.13 16.85
CA GLU A 150 4.97 4.01 17.69
C GLU A 150 3.47 4.02 17.98
N LYS A 151 2.94 5.21 18.31
CA LYS A 151 1.51 5.38 18.55
C LYS A 151 0.68 5.12 17.29
N LEU A 152 1.16 5.56 16.12
CA LEU A 152 0.51 5.28 14.84
C LEU A 152 0.49 3.77 14.55
N ASN A 153 1.61 3.08 14.77
CA ASN A 153 1.71 1.62 14.61
C ASN A 153 0.75 0.88 15.55
N ASP A 154 0.61 1.33 16.81
CA ASP A 154 -0.34 0.75 17.76
C ASP A 154 -1.79 0.92 17.28
N VAL A 155 -2.17 2.13 16.89
CA VAL A 155 -3.53 2.44 16.40
C VAL A 155 -3.86 1.62 15.15
N LEU A 156 -2.93 1.52 14.20
CA LEU A 156 -3.12 0.72 12.98
C LEU A 156 -3.23 -0.78 13.30
N SER A 157 -2.38 -1.28 14.20
CA SER A 157 -2.40 -2.69 14.59
C SER A 157 -3.71 -3.07 15.28
N GLU A 158 -4.19 -2.21 16.20
CA GLU A 158 -5.49 -2.38 16.84
C GLU A 158 -6.65 -2.34 15.82
N PHE A 159 -6.57 -1.42 14.85
CA PHE A 159 -7.56 -1.34 13.78
C PHE A 159 -7.59 -2.62 12.93
N TYR A 160 -6.43 -3.14 12.53
CA TYR A 160 -6.33 -4.37 11.74
C TYR A 160 -6.88 -5.57 12.50
N GLU A 161 -6.54 -5.70 13.78
CA GLU A 161 -7.01 -6.79 14.64
C GLU A 161 -8.54 -6.79 14.77
N LYS A 162 -9.16 -5.61 14.88
CA LYS A 162 -10.61 -5.48 15.10
C LYS A 162 -11.43 -5.53 13.81
N SER A 163 -10.88 -5.04 12.70
CA SER A 163 -11.68 -4.64 11.53
C SER A 163 -11.19 -5.23 10.21
N ALA A 164 -10.07 -5.94 10.20
CA ALA A 164 -9.51 -6.55 9.01
C ALA A 164 -9.43 -8.07 9.13
N THR A 165 -9.40 -8.74 7.97
CA THR A 165 -8.94 -10.12 7.88
C THR A 165 -7.49 -10.11 7.40
N VAL A 166 -6.62 -10.89 8.04
CA VAL A 166 -5.21 -11.01 7.66
C VAL A 166 -5.02 -12.38 7.03
N VAL A 167 -4.63 -12.41 5.76
CA VAL A 167 -4.46 -13.62 4.95
C VAL A 167 -2.99 -13.73 4.53
N GLY A 168 -2.46 -14.94 4.36
CA GLY A 168 -1.12 -15.11 3.76
C GLY A 168 -1.08 -14.56 2.33
N ALA A 169 0.04 -13.97 1.93
CA ALA A 169 0.12 -13.33 0.61
C ALA A 169 -0.06 -14.32 -0.55
N GLU A 170 0.52 -15.52 -0.43
CA GLU A 170 0.34 -16.61 -1.41
C GLU A 170 -1.13 -17.05 -1.50
N GLU A 171 -1.76 -17.32 -0.35
CA GLU A 171 -3.17 -17.70 -0.28
C GLU A 171 -4.08 -16.60 -0.88
N TRP A 172 -3.79 -15.33 -0.61
CA TRP A 172 -4.53 -14.22 -1.18
C TRP A 172 -4.36 -14.16 -2.71
N ILE A 173 -3.13 -14.36 -3.21
CA ILE A 173 -2.78 -14.39 -4.63
C ILE A 173 -3.54 -15.49 -5.39
N GLU A 174 -3.69 -16.67 -4.80
CA GLU A 174 -4.42 -17.79 -5.40
C GLU A 174 -5.92 -17.50 -5.50
N LYS A 175 -6.49 -16.89 -4.45
CA LYS A 175 -7.91 -16.54 -4.38
C LYS A 175 -8.29 -15.31 -5.20
N HIS A 176 -7.33 -14.49 -5.60
CA HIS A 176 -7.56 -13.26 -6.37
C HIS A 176 -6.72 -13.26 -7.66
N PRO A 177 -7.15 -14.00 -8.69
CA PRO A 177 -6.41 -14.06 -9.96
C PRO A 177 -6.44 -12.70 -10.67
N TYR A 178 -5.33 -12.32 -11.30
CA TYR A 178 -5.17 -11.01 -11.95
C TYR A 178 -6.29 -10.66 -12.94
N ARG A 179 -6.80 -11.65 -13.68
CA ARG A 179 -7.86 -11.46 -14.68
C ARG A 179 -9.20 -10.98 -14.08
N GLU A 180 -9.41 -11.21 -12.78
CA GLU A 180 -10.61 -10.77 -12.04
C GLU A 180 -10.42 -9.40 -11.39
N SER A 181 -9.25 -8.77 -11.57
CA SER A 181 -9.01 -7.41 -11.10
C SER A 181 -9.66 -6.35 -11.98
N PHE A 182 -10.05 -5.23 -11.36
CA PHE A 182 -10.64 -4.10 -12.04
C PHE A 182 -9.57 -3.20 -12.66
N ALA A 183 -9.88 -2.58 -13.80
CA ALA A 183 -9.10 -1.45 -14.27
C ALA A 183 -9.10 -0.34 -13.21
N ASP A 184 -7.99 0.36 -13.02
CA ASP A 184 -7.86 1.37 -11.96
C ASP A 184 -8.91 2.48 -12.11
N GLU A 185 -9.16 2.90 -13.35
CA GLU A 185 -10.17 3.88 -13.75
C GLU A 185 -11.62 3.41 -13.59
N ASN A 186 -11.85 2.11 -13.39
CA ASN A 186 -13.19 1.56 -13.20
C ASN A 186 -13.66 1.72 -11.75
N GLU A 187 -13.82 2.98 -11.33
CA GLU A 187 -14.25 3.35 -9.98
C GLU A 187 -15.55 2.67 -9.55
N GLY A 188 -16.55 2.65 -10.43
CA GLY A 188 -17.80 1.96 -10.18
C GLY A 188 -17.63 0.45 -10.01
N GLY A 189 -16.68 -0.18 -10.72
CA GLY A 189 -16.43 -1.61 -10.60
C GLY A 189 -15.87 -1.97 -9.22
N TRP A 190 -14.76 -1.35 -8.83
CA TRP A 190 -14.09 -1.72 -7.59
C TRP A 190 -14.74 -1.15 -6.31
N MET A 191 -15.54 -0.08 -6.38
CA MET A 191 -16.33 0.38 -5.21
C MET A 191 -17.56 -0.51 -4.94
N ASN A 192 -18.11 -1.14 -5.97
CA ASN A 192 -19.33 -1.94 -5.85
C ASN A 192 -19.09 -3.45 -5.69
N ALA A 193 -17.86 -3.91 -5.91
CA ALA A 193 -17.42 -5.29 -5.73
C ALA A 193 -17.57 -5.81 -4.29
#